data_AF-A0A832GZ97-F1
#
_entry.id   AF-A0A832GZ97-F1
#
_cell.length_a   1.000
_cell.length_b   1.000
_cell.length_c   1.000
_cell.angle_alpha   90.00
_cell.angle_beta   90.00
_cell.angle_gamma   90.00
#
_symmetry.space_group_name_H-M   'P 1'
#
loop_
_entity.id
_entity.type
_entity.pdbx_description
1 polymer ?
#
loop_
_entity_poly.entity_id
_entity_poly.type
_entity_poly.pdbx_seq_one_letter_code
_entity_poly.pdbx_strand_id
1 'polypeptide(L)' 'MRSGVVTEEQGRQNIYAVEPTMYVSSESQFGFNKQSELLNGRLAMLGFVALLLLEAFTGHGIIGFLTSL' A
#
# COMPACT_ATOMS: atom_id res chain seq x y z
N MET A 1 26.38 -5.00 16.98
CA MET A 1 25.43 -5.03 18.11
C MET A 1 25.48 -3.67 18.77
N ARG A 2 24.41 -2.88 18.72
CA ARG A 2 24.35 -1.56 19.37
C ARG A 2 24.08 -1.81 20.86
N SER A 3 25.12 -1.77 21.68
CA SER A 3 25.03 -1.96 23.13
C SER A 3 24.55 -0.66 23.77
N GLY A 4 23.51 -0.70 24.59
CA GLY A 4 22.98 0.47 25.31
C GLY A 4 23.83 0.93 26.50
N VAL A 5 25.10 0.53 26.53
CA VAL A 5 26.03 0.84 27.62
C VAL A 5 26.71 2.18 27.33
N VAL A 6 26.51 3.15 28.22
CA VAL A 6 27.18 4.46 28.17
C VAL A 6 28.04 4.62 29.41
N THR A 7 29.27 5.09 29.23
CA THR A 7 30.17 5.45 30.32
C THR A 7 30.10 6.96 30.53
N GLU A 8 29.60 7.37 31.70
CA GLU A 8 29.53 8.78 32.10
C GLU A 8 30.91 9.29 32.50
N GLU A 9 31.15 10.61 32.42
CA GLU A 9 32.46 11.22 32.77
C GLU A 9 32.92 10.95 34.21
N GLN A 10 32.00 10.62 35.13
CA GLN A 10 32.31 10.20 36.50
C GLN A 10 32.69 8.71 36.64
N GLY A 11 32.97 8.01 35.53
CA GLY A 11 33.34 6.59 35.55
C GLY A 11 32.19 5.64 35.89
N ARG A 12 30.95 6.11 35.86
CA ARG A 12 29.74 5.30 36.11
C ARG A 12 29.26 4.68 34.80
N GLN A 13 28.98 3.38 34.81
CA GLN A 13 28.36 2.67 33.67
C GLN A 13 26.84 2.60 33.86
N ASN A 14 26.10 3.15 32.91
CA ASN A 14 24.65 3.05 32.85
C ASN A 14 24.25 2.15 31.67
N ILE A 15 23.24 1.30 31.89
CA ILE A 15 22.66 0.45 30.84
C ILE A 15 21.30 1.02 30.49
N TYR A 16 21.16 1.52 29.27
CA TYR A 16 19.90 2.01 28.71
C TYR A 16 19.21 0.90 27.89
N ALA A 17 17.88 0.88 27.94
CA ALA A 17 17.09 0.01 27.09
C ALA A 17 17.29 0.41 25.63
N VAL A 18 17.79 -0.53 24.81
CA VAL A 18 17.86 -0.36 23.36
C VAL A 18 16.51 -0.79 22.80
N GLU A 19 15.81 0.14 22.15
CA GLU A 19 14.52 -0.17 21.55
C GLU A 19 14.70 -1.25 20.46
N PRO A 20 13.87 -2.30 20.47
CA PRO A 20 13.88 -3.27 19.40
C PRO A 20 13.42 -2.57 18.11
N THR A 21 14.18 -2.74 17.03
CA THR A 21 13.74 -2.25 15.72
C THR A 21 12.47 -2.97 15.31
N MET A 22 11.42 -2.21 14.98
CA MET A 22 10.20 -2.78 14.41
C MET A 22 10.54 -3.36 13.03
N TYR A 23 10.62 -4.68 12.94
CA TYR A 23 10.77 -5.37 11.66
C TYR A 23 9.41 -5.43 10.98
N VAL A 24 9.17 -4.54 10.01
CA VAL A 24 8.07 -4.72 9.05
C VAL A 24 8.54 -5.77 8.07
N SER A 25 8.03 -6.98 8.21
CA SER A 25 8.32 -8.08 7.30
C SER A 25 7.70 -7.77 5.94
N SER A 26 8.55 -7.56 4.92
CA SER A 26 8.16 -7.25 3.53
C SER A 26 7.71 -8.50 2.77
N GLU A 27 7.31 -9.55 3.48
CA GLU A 27 6.77 -10.76 2.88
C GLU A 27 5.50 -10.36 2.11
N SER A 28 5.38 -10.86 0.88
CA SER A 28 4.13 -10.84 0.12
C SER A 28 3.08 -11.67 0.89
N GLN A 29 2.44 -11.07 1.89
CA GLN A 29 1.30 -11.69 2.56
C GLN A 29 0.19 -11.84 1.52
N PHE A 30 -0.24 -13.07 1.29
CA PHE A 30 -1.32 -13.40 0.35
C PHE A 30 -2.64 -12.84 0.91
N GLY A 31 -3.21 -11.82 0.26
CA GLY A 31 -4.43 -11.14 0.72
C GLY A 31 -4.51 -9.65 0.34
N PHE A 32 -5.16 -8.84 1.18
CA PHE A 32 -5.26 -7.38 1.07
C PHE A 32 -3.93 -6.71 1.41
N ASN A 33 -2.97 -6.81 0.51
CA ASN A 33 -1.70 -6.08 0.59
C ASN A 33 -1.89 -4.69 -0.04
N LYS A 34 -1.25 -3.65 0.54
CA LYS A 34 -1.21 -2.29 -0.02
C LYS A 34 -0.88 -2.28 -1.51
N GLN A 35 0.02 -3.15 -1.97
CA GLN A 35 0.36 -3.24 -3.39
C GLN A 35 -0.83 -3.69 -4.26
N SER A 36 -1.56 -4.72 -3.82
CA SER A 36 -2.76 -5.22 -4.50
C SER A 36 -3.87 -4.18 -4.55
N GLU A 37 -4.07 -3.43 -3.46
CA GLU A 37 -5.04 -2.32 -3.40
C GLU A 37 -4.71 -1.21 -4.39
N LEU A 38 -3.44 -0.79 -4.46
CA LEU A 38 -2.99 0.23 -5.40
C LEU A 38 -3.15 -0.22 -6.86
N LEU A 39 -2.85 -1.49 -7.16
CA LEU A 39 -3.03 -2.05 -8.50
C LEU A 39 -4.51 -2.10 -8.88
N ASN A 40 -5.37 -2.61 -8.00
CA ASN A 40 -6.81 -2.67 -8.24
C ASN A 40 -7.42 -1.27 -8.41
N GLY A 41 -7.01 -0.30 -7.57
CA GLY A 41 -7.45 1.08 -7.68
C GLY A 41 -7.08 1.73 -9.02
N ARG A 42 -5.86 1.51 -9.52
CA ARG A 42 -5.42 2.03 -10.84
C ARG A 42 -6.21 1.41 -11.99
N LEU A 43 -6.41 0.09 -11.95
CA LEU A 43 -7.21 -0.60 -12.96
C LEU A 43 -8.67 -0.11 -12.97
N ALA A 44 -9.24 0.15 -11.79
CA ALA A 44 -10.59 0.71 -11.67
C ALA A 44 -10.68 2.14 -12.25
N MET A 45 -9.70 3.00 -12.00
CA MET A 45 -9.66 4.35 -12.59
C MET A 45 -9.60 4.30 -14.11
N LEU A 46 -8.76 3.42 -14.67
CA LEU A 46 -8.68 3.24 -16.13
C LEU A 46 -9.98 2.68 -16.71
N GLY A 47 -10.59 1.69 -16.05
CA GLY A 47 -11.87 1.12 -16.47
C GLY A 47 -12.99 2.16 -16.46
N PHE A 48 -13.04 3.02 -15.44
CA PHE A 48 -14.03 4.08 -15.35
C PHE A 48 -13.87 5.13 -16.45
N VAL A 49 -12.63 5.58 -16.72
CA VAL A 49 -12.37 6.53 -17.81
C VAL A 49 -12.70 5.92 -19.17
N ALA A 50 -12.32 4.66 -19.41
CA ALA A 50 -12.65 3.95 -20.63
C ALA A 50 -14.18 3.84 -20.83
N LEU A 51 -14.93 3.61 -19.76
CA LEU A 51 -16.39 3.56 -19.77
C LEU A 51 -17.01 4.91 -20.16
N LEU A 52 -16.55 6.00 -19.54
CA LEU A 52 -17.01 7.36 -19.90
C LEU A 52 -16.71 7.70 -21.36
N LEU A 53 -15.53 7.35 -21.85
CA LEU A 53 -15.17 7.57 -23.25
C LEU A 53 -16.07 6.75 -24.18
N LEU A 54 -16.29 5.47 -23.87
CA LEU A 54 -17.15 4.60 -24.65
C LEU A 54 -18.58 5.14 -24.73
N GLU A 55 -19.13 5.62 -23.61
CA GLU A 55 -20.45 6.27 -23.57
C GLU A 55 -20.49 7.54 -24.43
N ALA A 56 -19.45 8.38 -24.35
CA ALA A 56 -19.35 9.59 -25.15
C ALA A 56 -19.27 9.31 -26.67
N PHE A 57 -18.56 8.26 -27.10
CA PHE A 57 -18.45 7.91 -28.51
C PHE A 57 -19.67 7.15 -29.05
N THR A 58 -20.30 6.30 -28.24
CA THR A 58 -21.39 5.41 -28.69
C THR A 58 -22.77 6.05 -28.50
N GLY A 59 -22.90 7.06 -27.64
CA GLY A 59 -24.15 7.76 -27.33
C GLY A 59 -25.20 6.90 -26.60
N HIS A 60 -24.90 5.61 -26.37
CA HIS A 60 -25.70 4.64 -25.62
C HIS A 60 -24.80 4.13 -24.49
N GLY A 61 -25.24 4.27 -23.25
CA GLY A 61 -24.49 3.76 -22.10
C GLY A 61 -24.26 2.25 -22.21
N ILE A 62 -23.20 1.74 -21.58
CA ILE A 62 -22.88 0.30 -21.54
C ILE A 62 -24.06 -0.58 -21.11
N ILE A 63 -24.97 -0.08 -20.26
CA ILE A 63 -26.19 -0.78 -19.85
C ILE A 63 -27.16 -0.92 -21.03
N GLY A 64 -27.27 0.11 -21.88
CA GLY A 64 -28.04 0.06 -23.12
C GLY A 64 -27.46 -0.95 -24.11
N PHE A 65 -26.12 -0.99 -24.26
CA PHE A 65 -25.44 -1.97 -25.11
C PHE A 65 -25.63 -3.42 -24.60
N LEU A 66 -25.42 -3.67 -23.30
CA LEU A 66 -25.64 -5.00 -22.70
C LEU A 66 -27.11 -5.45 -22.68
N THR A 67 -28.06 -4.51 -22.60
CA THR A 67 -29.50 -4.81 -22.66
C THR A 67 -30.00 -4.98 -24.10
N SER A 68 -29.28 -4.43 -25.09
CA SER A 68 -29.61 -4.58 -26.52
C SER A 68 -29.05 -5.85 -27.18
N LEU A 69 -28.29 -6.66 -26.43
CA LEU A 69 -27.78 -7.96 -26.86
C LEU A 69 -28.81 -9.06 -26.61
#